data_AF-A0A2H6LK73-F1
#
_entry.id   AF-A0A2H6LK73-F1
#
_cell.length_a   1.000
_cell.length_b   1.000
_cell.length_c   1.000
_cell.angle_alpha   90.00
_cell.angle_beta   90.00
_cell.angle_gamma   90.00
#
_symmetry.space_group_name_H-M   'P 1'
#
loop_
_entity.id
_entity.type
_entity.pdbx_description
1 polymer ?
#
loop_
_entity_poly.entity_id
_entity_poly.type
_entity_poly.pdbx_seq_one_letter_code
_entity_poly.pdbx_strand_id
1 'polypeptide(L)'
;MIPVARTENLLIQEVGDELIVYDETRDTAHCLSAIAVRVWYLCNGQNTVETIARLLQEEFEFPPNQKVDWHGLVQLTLAELEQFHLLDAAVTEPLNSPQTSRRQVLKKVSLVGGFAIGSLFPAIKSIIVPTPAMAAPTGSSATTTTTTTTITTTTTTTTAAPTTAAPTTK
;
A
#
# COMPACT_ATOMS: atom_id res chain seq x y z
N MET A 1 -5.05 24.97 -7.34
CA MET A 1 -5.37 23.99 -6.28
C MET A 1 -4.09 23.61 -5.56
N ILE A 2 -4.11 23.52 -4.23
CA ILE A 2 -2.97 23.13 -3.39
C ILE A 2 -3.40 21.90 -2.57
N PRO A 3 -3.06 20.67 -2.98
CA PRO A 3 -3.54 19.47 -2.30
C PRO A 3 -2.81 19.22 -0.96
N VAL A 4 -3.54 18.60 -0.03
CA VAL A 4 -3.02 18.09 1.24
C VAL A 4 -3.35 16.61 1.34
N ALA A 5 -2.33 15.78 1.56
CA ALA A 5 -2.47 14.37 1.86
C ALA A 5 -2.99 14.18 3.27
N ARG A 6 -3.98 13.32 3.44
CA ARG A 6 -4.42 12.88 4.77
C ARG A 6 -3.34 11.97 5.35
N THR A 7 -2.96 12.19 6.61
CA THR A 7 -1.97 11.37 7.33
C THR A 7 -2.54 10.72 8.59
N GLU A 8 -3.77 11.06 8.97
CA GLU A 8 -4.45 10.52 10.15
C GLU A 8 -5.05 9.14 9.90
N ASN A 9 -4.98 8.26 10.90
CA ASN A 9 -5.53 6.89 10.86
C ASN A 9 -5.06 6.07 9.64
N LEU A 10 -3.79 6.29 9.25
CA LEU A 10 -3.13 5.55 8.18
C LEU A 10 -1.91 4.80 8.73
N LEU A 11 -1.87 3.50 8.48
CA LEU A 11 -0.64 2.71 8.63
C LEU A 11 0.05 2.62 7.27
N ILE A 12 1.33 2.96 7.24
CA ILE A 12 2.09 3.10 6.00
C ILE A 12 3.25 2.12 6.02
N GLN A 13 3.41 1.37 4.94
CA GLN A 13 4.51 0.42 4.75
C GLN A 13 5.07 0.54 3.34
N GLU A 14 6.37 0.78 3.23
CA GLU A 14 7.09 0.78 1.95
C GLU A 14 7.40 -0.66 1.52
N VAL A 15 7.16 -0.96 0.24
CA VAL A 15 7.45 -2.25 -0.40
C VAL A 15 8.06 -2.00 -1.78
N GLY A 16 9.40 -2.00 -1.85
CA GLY A 16 10.10 -1.60 -3.07
C GLY A 16 9.83 -0.13 -3.39
N ASP A 17 9.35 0.16 -4.60
CA ASP A 17 8.99 1.51 -5.05
C ASP A 17 7.49 1.83 -4.85
N GLU A 18 6.75 0.91 -4.21
CA GLU A 18 5.32 1.05 -3.91
C GLU A 18 5.10 1.35 -2.43
N LEU A 19 3.98 2.00 -2.14
CA LEU A 19 3.55 2.30 -0.78
C LEU A 19 2.23 1.59 -0.49
N ILE A 20 2.22 0.76 0.55
CA ILE A 20 0.99 0.17 1.09
C ILE A 20 0.47 1.09 2.19
N VAL A 21 -0.72 1.63 1.97
CA VAL A 21 -1.43 2.51 2.90
C VAL A 21 -2.67 1.78 3.39
N TYR A 22 -2.71 1.45 4.66
CA TYR A 22 -3.89 0.87 5.32
C TYR A 22 -4.66 1.97 6.04
N ASP A 23 -5.89 2.20 5.59
CA ASP A 23 -6.83 3.13 6.21
C ASP A 23 -7.56 2.43 7.36
N GLU A 24 -7.19 2.79 8.60
CA GLU A 24 -7.77 2.23 9.82
C GLU A 24 -9.24 2.63 10.00
N THR A 25 -9.66 3.77 9.44
CA THR A 25 -11.05 4.23 9.54
C THR A 25 -11.97 3.42 8.64
N ARG A 26 -11.45 2.98 7.49
CA ARG A 26 -12.23 2.30 6.45
C ARG A 26 -11.98 0.79 6.37
N ASP A 27 -10.98 0.29 7.10
CA ASP A 27 -10.57 -1.12 7.08
C ASP A 27 -10.18 -1.59 5.66
N THR A 28 -9.44 -0.73 4.94
CA THR A 28 -9.03 -0.97 3.54
C THR A 28 -7.56 -0.69 3.33
N ALA A 29 -6.89 -1.54 2.55
CA ALA A 29 -5.51 -1.34 2.13
C ALA A 29 -5.46 -0.79 0.69
N HIS A 30 -4.57 0.15 0.44
CA HIS A 30 -4.31 0.75 -0.86
C HIS A 30 -2.83 0.61 -1.19
N CYS A 31 -2.52 0.05 -2.35
CA CYS A 31 -1.17 0.00 -2.88
C CYS A 31 -1.02 1.14 -3.89
N LEU A 32 -0.10 2.07 -3.62
CA LEU A 32 0.22 3.21 -4.46
C LEU A 32 1.47 2.89 -5.29
N SER A 33 1.36 3.04 -6.61
CA SER A 33 2.51 3.02 -7.53
C SER A 33 3.50 4.15 -7.25
N ALA A 34 4.77 4.02 -7.63
CA ALA A 34 5.83 5.02 -7.43
C ALA A 34 5.43 6.48 -7.76
N ILE A 35 4.76 6.71 -8.90
CA ILE A 35 4.31 8.06 -9.27
C ILE A 35 3.23 8.57 -8.30
N ALA A 36 2.28 7.71 -7.91
CA ALA A 36 1.23 8.04 -6.95
C ALA A 36 1.78 8.31 -5.55
N VAL A 37 2.78 7.52 -5.12
CA VAL A 37 3.54 7.76 -3.88
C VAL A 37 4.15 9.15 -3.91
N ARG A 38 4.80 9.51 -5.02
CA ARG A 38 5.45 10.80 -5.12
C ARG A 38 4.46 11.96 -5.12
N VAL A 39 3.36 11.86 -5.86
CA VAL A 39 2.27 12.85 -5.81
C VAL A 39 1.76 12.99 -4.38
N TRP A 40 1.49 11.88 -3.69
CA TRP A 40 0.95 11.88 -2.33
C TRP A 40 1.89 12.59 -1.35
N TYR A 41 3.19 12.33 -1.39
CA TYR A 41 4.17 13.06 -0.57
C TYR A 41 4.29 14.55 -0.90
N LEU A 42 4.09 14.93 -2.17
CA LEU A 42 4.12 16.33 -2.58
C LEU A 42 2.84 17.10 -2.26
N CYS A 43 1.74 16.40 -1.90
CA CYS A 43 0.50 16.98 -1.40
C CYS A 43 0.67 17.42 0.06
N ASN A 44 1.48 18.45 0.29
CA ASN A 44 1.84 18.92 1.63
C ASN A 44 1.19 20.26 2.01
N GLY A 45 0.20 20.73 1.24
CA GLY A 45 -0.42 22.04 1.45
C GLY A 45 0.42 23.24 1.03
N GLN A 46 1.56 23.02 0.36
CA GLN A 46 2.45 24.09 -0.10
C GLN A 46 2.67 24.08 -1.62
N ASN A 47 2.57 22.91 -2.26
CA ASN A 47 2.78 22.77 -3.69
C ASN A 47 1.47 22.94 -4.47
N THR A 48 1.48 23.73 -5.56
CA THR A 48 0.37 23.73 -6.52
C THR A 48 0.46 22.51 -7.44
N VAL A 49 -0.63 22.17 -8.12
CA VAL A 49 -0.67 21.08 -9.13
C VAL A 49 0.43 21.25 -10.19
N GLU A 50 0.68 22.48 -10.64
CA GLU A 50 1.72 22.80 -11.62
C GLU A 50 3.12 22.56 -11.06
N THR A 51 3.37 22.93 -9.80
CA THR A 51 4.64 22.65 -9.11
C THR A 51 4.87 21.15 -8.98
N ILE A 52 3.85 20.39 -8.56
CA ILE A 52 3.93 18.93 -8.45
C ILE A 52 4.24 18.31 -9.82
N ALA A 53 3.57 18.77 -10.88
CA ALA A 53 3.79 18.27 -12.25
C ALA A 53 5.24 18.52 -12.71
N ARG A 54 5.80 19.69 -12.41
CA ARG A 54 7.19 20.01 -12.72
C ARG A 54 8.18 19.14 -11.93
N LEU A 55 7.96 18.95 -10.64
CA LEU A 55 8.82 18.11 -9.80
C LEU A 55 8.83 16.66 -10.28
N LEU A 56 7.67 16.13 -10.67
CA LEU A 56 7.56 14.80 -11.27
C LEU A 56 8.32 14.70 -12.60
N GLN A 57 8.23 15.74 -13.44
CA GLN A 57 8.96 15.79 -14.70
C GLN A 57 10.48 15.78 -14.51
N GLU A 58 10.98 16.41 -13.47
CA GLU A 58 12.41 16.46 -13.15
C GLU A 58 12.92 15.13 -12.54
N GLU A 59 12.04 14.38 -11.87
CA GLU A 59 12.38 13.15 -11.16
C GLU A 59 12.21 11.86 -11.99
N PHE A 60 11.19 11.82 -12.84
CA PHE A 60 10.87 10.64 -13.64
C PHE A 60 11.29 10.84 -15.10
N GLU A 61 12.25 10.03 -15.55
CA GLU A 61 12.67 10.01 -16.95
C GLU A 61 11.65 9.27 -17.82
N PHE A 62 11.26 9.91 -18.92
CA PHE A 62 10.46 9.30 -19.98
C PHE A 62 11.25 9.24 -21.28
N PRO A 63 10.98 8.24 -22.14
CA PRO A 63 11.62 8.15 -23.45
C PRO A 63 11.49 9.47 -24.23
N PRO A 64 12.55 9.96 -24.89
CA PRO A 64 12.58 11.30 -25.52
C PRO A 64 11.59 11.45 -26.68
N ASN A 65 11.11 10.34 -27.24
CA ASN A 65 10.08 10.28 -28.28
C ASN A 65 8.65 10.32 -27.73
N GLN A 66 8.46 10.34 -26.41
CA GLN A 66 7.15 10.32 -25.78
C GLN A 66 6.85 11.65 -25.09
N LYS A 67 5.74 12.29 -25.49
CA LYS A 67 5.26 13.50 -24.84
C LYS A 67 4.29 13.11 -23.72
N VAL A 68 4.67 13.37 -22.48
CA VAL A 68 3.83 13.15 -21.29
C VAL A 68 3.12 14.44 -20.91
N ASP A 69 1.82 14.36 -20.65
CA ASP A 69 1.05 15.45 -20.05
C ASP A 69 1.10 15.33 -18.53
N TRP A 70 2.15 15.90 -17.92
CA TRP A 70 2.39 15.84 -16.47
C TRP A 70 1.28 16.47 -15.66
N HIS A 71 0.71 17.58 -16.14
CA HIS A 71 -0.39 18.24 -15.47
C HIS A 71 -1.63 17.33 -15.44
N GLY A 72 -1.97 16.74 -16.59
CA GLY A 72 -3.07 15.76 -16.67
C GLY A 72 -2.82 14.51 -15.81
N LEU A 73 -1.57 14.05 -15.71
CA LEU A 73 -1.19 12.93 -14.86
C LEU A 73 -1.40 13.25 -13.38
N VAL A 74 -0.96 14.43 -12.92
CA VAL A 74 -1.17 14.85 -11.52
C VAL A 74 -2.66 14.99 -11.21
N GLN A 75 -3.43 15.63 -12.09
CA GLN A 75 -4.89 15.75 -11.90
C GLN A 75 -5.58 14.39 -11.81
N LEU A 76 -5.19 13.43 -12.66
CA LEU A 76 -5.71 12.06 -12.59
C LEU A 76 -5.34 11.38 -11.27
N THR A 77 -4.10 11.52 -10.83
CA THR A 77 -3.62 10.91 -9.58
C THR A 77 -4.32 11.49 -8.37
N LEU A 78 -4.53 12.81 -8.35
CA LEU A 78 -5.27 13.49 -7.28
C LEU A 78 -6.72 13.03 -7.22
N ALA A 79 -7.39 12.87 -8.36
CA ALA A 79 -8.75 12.35 -8.40
C ALA A 79 -8.83 10.90 -7.86
N GLU A 80 -7.81 10.08 -8.11
CA GLU A 80 -7.74 8.73 -7.54
C GLU A 80 -7.46 8.77 -6.03
N LEU A 81 -6.52 9.58 -5.56
CA LEU A 81 -6.24 9.74 -4.13
C LEU A 81 -7.48 10.25 -3.37
N GLU A 82 -8.24 11.17 -3.95
CA GLU A 82 -9.52 11.64 -3.42
C GLU A 82 -10.56 10.52 -3.36
N GLN A 83 -10.67 9.70 -4.42
CA GLN A 83 -11.58 8.55 -4.47
C GLN A 83 -11.30 7.53 -3.34
N PHE A 84 -10.04 7.36 -2.95
CA PHE A 84 -9.64 6.49 -1.84
C PHE A 84 -9.55 7.22 -0.50
N HIS A 85 -10.02 8.47 -0.42
CA HIS A 85 -10.01 9.29 0.80
C HIS A 85 -8.62 9.51 1.40
N LEU A 86 -7.57 9.48 0.57
CA LEU A 86 -6.18 9.70 0.98
C LEU A 86 -5.76 11.18 0.94
N LEU A 87 -6.70 12.08 0.60
CA LEU A 87 -6.52 13.54 0.67
C LEU A 87 -7.39 14.13 1.78
N ASP A 88 -6.93 15.24 2.35
CA ASP A 88 -7.69 16.02 3.32
C ASP A 88 -8.75 16.86 2.61
N ALA A 89 -10.01 16.72 3.05
CA ALA A 89 -11.16 17.40 2.45
C ALA A 89 -11.14 18.92 2.72
N ALA A 90 -10.44 19.38 3.76
CA ALA A 90 -10.46 20.77 4.19
C ALA A 90 -9.76 21.76 3.23
N VAL A 91 -8.92 21.27 2.31
CA VAL A 91 -8.11 22.12 1.41
C VAL A 91 -8.40 21.86 -0.08
N THR A 92 -9.30 20.91 -0.35
CA THR A 92 -9.68 20.54 -1.72
C THR A 92 -10.91 21.35 -2.11
N GLU A 93 -10.69 22.52 -2.74
CA GLU A 93 -11.75 23.15 -3.57
C GLU A 93 -12.34 22.04 -4.46
N PRO A 94 -13.67 21.86 -4.50
CA PRO A 94 -14.27 20.73 -5.19
C PRO A 94 -13.73 20.70 -6.61
N LEU A 95 -13.19 19.55 -7.03
CA LEU A 95 -12.76 19.29 -8.39
C LEU A 95 -14.00 19.39 -9.31
N ASN A 96 -14.44 20.60 -9.61
CA ASN A 96 -15.38 20.93 -10.67
C ASN A 96 -14.60 20.80 -11.99
N SER A 97 -14.17 19.57 -12.27
CA SER A 97 -13.63 19.17 -13.55
C SER A 97 -14.43 17.96 -14.01
N PRO A 98 -15.04 18.01 -15.21
CA PRO A 98 -15.80 16.88 -15.73
C PRO A 98 -14.87 15.68 -15.75
N GLN A 99 -15.30 14.56 -15.13
CA GLN A 99 -14.54 13.31 -15.05
C GLN A 99 -13.68 13.11 -16.29
N THR A 100 -12.38 13.44 -16.20
CA THR A 100 -11.42 13.13 -17.26
C THR A 100 -11.19 11.64 -17.17
N SER A 101 -12.06 10.89 -17.83
CA SER A 101 -12.02 9.44 -17.89
C SER A 101 -10.60 9.03 -18.31
N ARG A 102 -9.99 8.03 -17.65
CA ARG A 102 -8.69 7.44 -18.03
C ARG A 102 -8.57 7.23 -19.55
N ARG A 103 -9.70 6.93 -20.20
CA ARG A 103 -9.86 6.77 -21.66
C ARG A 103 -9.64 8.05 -22.49
N GLN A 104 -9.97 9.24 -21.98
CA GLN A 104 -9.75 10.52 -22.66
C GLN A 104 -8.29 10.96 -22.61
N VAL A 105 -7.59 10.70 -21.49
CA VAL A 105 -6.14 10.90 -21.40
C VAL A 105 -5.43 9.92 -22.34
N LEU A 106 -5.90 8.67 -22.40
CA LEU A 106 -5.38 7.66 -23.31
C LEU A 106 -5.69 7.94 -24.80
N LYS A 107 -6.79 8.64 -25.13
CA LYS A 107 -7.12 9.07 -26.50
C LYS A 107 -6.19 10.17 -27.03
N LYS A 108 -5.55 10.95 -26.16
CA LYS A 108 -4.56 11.96 -26.55
C LYS A 108 -3.15 11.37 -26.75
N VAL A 109 -2.92 10.16 -26.26
CA VAL A 109 -1.75 9.36 -26.59
C VAL A 109 -2.10 8.55 -27.83
N SER A 110 -1.75 9.06 -29.02
CA SER A 110 -1.87 8.28 -30.24
C SER A 110 -0.96 7.05 -30.10
N LEU A 111 -1.60 5.88 -30.08
CA LEU A 111 -1.01 4.57 -29.97
C LEU A 111 -0.15 4.25 -31.20
N VAL A 112 1.04 4.84 -31.29
CA VAL A 112 2.08 4.44 -32.24
C VAL A 112 3.15 3.71 -31.43
N GLY A 113 3.09 2.37 -31.45
CA GLY A 113 4.08 1.50 -30.83
C GLY A 113 3.58 0.84 -29.54
N GLY A 114 3.17 -0.42 -29.64
CA GLY A 114 2.65 -1.23 -28.55
C GLY A 114 3.69 -1.54 -27.48
N PHE A 115 3.86 -0.62 -26.52
CA PHE A 115 4.52 -0.90 -25.25
C PHE A 115 3.52 -0.76 -24.09
N ALA A 116 3.59 -1.70 -23.16
CA ALA A 116 2.59 -2.00 -22.16
C ALA A 116 2.18 -0.79 -21.31
N ILE A 117 0.90 -0.39 -21.41
CA ILE A 117 0.23 0.65 -20.62
C ILE A 117 -0.03 0.19 -19.16
N GLY A 118 0.75 -0.78 -18.65
CA GLY A 118 0.51 -1.47 -17.39
C GLY A 118 1.31 -0.94 -16.20
N SER A 119 2.49 -0.36 -16.42
CA SER A 119 3.43 -0.01 -15.33
C SER A 119 3.71 1.49 -15.12
N LEU A 120 3.32 2.37 -16.05
CA LEU A 120 3.61 3.81 -15.95
C LEU A 120 2.38 4.70 -15.67
N PHE A 121 1.22 4.09 -15.40
CA PHE A 121 0.06 4.84 -14.92
C PHE A 121 0.03 4.84 -13.39
N PRO A 122 -0.33 5.97 -12.77
CA PRO A 122 -0.76 5.99 -11.39
C PRO A 122 -1.83 4.90 -11.23
N ALA A 123 -1.50 3.91 -10.41
CA ALA A 123 -2.42 2.84 -10.09
C ALA A 123 -2.50 2.79 -8.58
N ILE A 124 -3.65 3.18 -8.06
CA ILE A 124 -4.01 2.87 -6.69
C ILE A 124 -4.86 1.60 -6.72
N LYS A 125 -4.29 0.51 -6.22
CA LYS A 125 -4.98 -0.79 -6.12
C LYS A 125 -5.53 -0.92 -4.71
N SER A 126 -6.85 -0.94 -4.57
CA SER A 126 -7.51 -1.19 -3.29
C SER A 126 -7.69 -2.69 -3.07
N ILE A 127 -7.33 -3.17 -1.88
CA ILE A 127 -7.58 -4.52 -1.41
C ILE A 127 -8.48 -4.40 -0.20
N ILE A 128 -9.65 -5.02 -0.26
CA ILE A 128 -10.52 -5.21 0.90
C ILE A 128 -9.84 -6.27 1.77
N VAL A 129 -9.49 -5.92 3.00
CA VAL A 129 -8.84 -6.87 3.91
C VAL A 129 -9.91 -7.86 4.38
N PRO A 130 -9.74 -9.18 4.16
CA PRO A 130 -10.66 -10.16 4.72
C PRO A 130 -10.63 -10.06 6.25
N THR A 131 -11.79 -10.14 6.88
CA THR A 131 -11.93 -10.12 8.34
C THR A 131 -10.92 -11.10 8.99
N PRO A 132 -10.20 -10.74 10.06
CA PRO A 132 -9.10 -11.55 10.63
C PRO A 132 -9.44 -13.02 10.94
N ALA A 133 -10.73 -13.36 11.10
CA ALA A 133 -11.21 -14.72 11.31
C ALA A 133 -10.97 -15.67 10.11
N MET A 134 -10.70 -15.16 8.91
CA MET A 134 -10.39 -15.97 7.73
C MET A 134 -8.88 -16.20 7.50
N ALA A 135 -8.02 -15.56 8.29
CA ALA A 135 -6.58 -15.87 8.34
C ALA A 135 -6.26 -16.99 9.34
N ALA A 136 -7.24 -17.86 9.64
CA ALA A 136 -6.94 -19.11 10.30
C ALA A 136 -5.99 -19.91 9.38
N PRO A 137 -4.79 -20.29 9.83
CA PRO A 137 -4.02 -21.28 9.11
C PRO A 137 -4.95 -22.48 8.96
N THR A 138 -5.22 -22.90 7.73
CA THR A 138 -5.81 -24.21 7.51
C THR A 138 -4.79 -25.18 8.07
N GLY A 139 -5.04 -25.63 9.30
CA GLY A 139 -4.31 -26.69 9.94
C GLY A 139 -4.46 -27.90 9.05
N SER A 140 -3.50 -28.08 8.13
CA SER A 140 -3.30 -29.35 7.48
C SER A 140 -3.02 -30.32 8.62
N SER A 141 -4.04 -31.12 8.93
CA SER A 141 -3.91 -32.26 9.83
C SER A 141 -2.87 -33.18 9.20
N ALA A 142 -1.61 -33.01 9.57
CA ALA A 142 -0.64 -34.07 9.44
C ALA A 142 -1.05 -35.15 10.46
N THR A 143 -1.94 -36.03 10.03
CA THR A 143 -2.05 -37.38 10.58
C THR A 143 -0.68 -38.02 10.40
N THR A 144 0.19 -37.86 11.39
CA THR A 144 1.42 -38.66 11.46
C THR A 144 1.00 -40.00 12.05
N THR A 145 0.71 -40.93 11.14
CA THR A 145 0.49 -42.34 11.42
C THR A 145 1.63 -42.86 12.29
N THR A 146 1.25 -43.36 13.47
CA THR A 146 2.11 -44.14 14.36
C THR A 146 2.69 -45.33 13.59
N THR A 147 3.95 -45.25 13.19
CA THR A 147 4.71 -46.43 12.74
C THR A 147 5.68 -46.79 13.85
N THR A 148 5.32 -47.83 14.59
CA THR A 148 6.15 -48.50 15.59
C THR A 148 7.46 -48.95 14.94
N THR A 149 8.60 -48.47 15.44
CA THR A 149 9.89 -49.14 15.26
C THR A 149 10.62 -49.11 16.59
N THR A 150 10.64 -50.29 17.20
CA THR A 150 11.32 -50.68 18.43
C THR A 150 12.80 -50.32 18.40
N ILE A 151 13.27 -49.50 19.35
CA ILE A 151 14.65 -49.57 19.85
C ILE A 151 14.64 -49.32 21.37
N THR A 152 14.74 -50.43 22.09
CA THR A 152 15.46 -50.70 23.34
C THR A 152 15.71 -49.57 24.35
N THR A 153 14.93 -49.64 25.43
CA THR A 153 15.26 -49.52 26.86
C THR A 153 16.65 -48.99 27.26
N THR A 154 16.70 -47.86 27.97
CA THR A 154 17.41 -47.80 29.27
C THR A 154 16.84 -46.70 30.17
N THR A 155 16.46 -47.15 31.37
CA THR A 155 15.88 -46.49 32.54
C THR A 155 16.81 -45.53 33.27
N THR A 156 16.26 -44.41 33.77
CA THR A 156 16.52 -43.75 35.08
C THR A 156 15.52 -42.59 35.21
N THR A 157 14.33 -42.73 35.81
CA THR A 157 13.97 -42.66 37.25
C THR A 157 14.58 -41.48 38.01
N THR A 158 13.71 -40.60 38.55
CA THR A 158 13.70 -39.92 39.88
C THR A 158 12.89 -38.61 39.74
N THR A 159 11.58 -38.56 40.02
CA THR A 159 10.89 -38.51 41.32
C THR A 159 10.89 -37.13 42.02
N ALA A 160 9.68 -36.56 42.08
CA ALA A 160 9.07 -35.72 43.13
C ALA A 160 9.40 -34.21 43.26
N ALA A 161 8.34 -33.40 43.09
CA ALA A 161 8.05 -32.13 43.81
C ALA A 161 7.83 -32.41 45.33
N PRO A 162 7.79 -31.45 46.30
CA PRO A 162 7.08 -30.16 46.18
C PRO A 162 7.54 -28.96 47.09
N THR A 163 6.86 -27.81 46.94
CA THR A 163 6.44 -26.81 47.98
C THR A 163 7.44 -25.91 48.75
N THR A 164 7.24 -24.58 48.61
CA THR A 164 7.28 -23.44 49.58
C THR A 164 8.45 -23.18 50.53
N ALA A 165 9.02 -21.95 50.48
CA ALA A 165 9.07 -20.94 51.58
C ALA A 165 10.24 -19.95 51.41
N ALA A 166 9.96 -18.66 51.66
CA ALA A 166 10.92 -17.54 51.84
C ALA A 166 11.62 -17.60 53.23
N PRO A 167 12.28 -16.54 53.77
CA PRO A 167 13.29 -15.58 53.27
C PRO A 167 14.58 -15.60 54.18
N THR A 168 15.46 -14.59 54.02
CA THR A 168 16.43 -13.98 54.98
C THR A 168 17.95 -14.17 54.80
N THR A 169 18.58 -13.01 54.53
CA THR A 169 19.76 -12.40 55.20
C THR A 169 21.16 -13.00 55.02
N LYS A 170 22.04 -12.22 54.37
CA LYS A 170 23.12 -11.49 55.06
C LYS A 170 23.57 -10.27 54.25
#